data_AF-A0A2V8R6D8-F1
#
_entry.id   AF-A0A2V8R6D8-F1
#
_cell.length_a   1.000
_cell.length_b   1.000
_cell.length_c   1.000
_cell.angle_alpha   90.00
_cell.angle_beta   90.00
_cell.angle_gamma   90.00
#
_symmetry.space_group_name_H-M   'P 1'
#
loop_
_entity.id
_entity.type
_entity.pdbx_description
1 polymer ?
#
loop_
_entity_poly.entity_id
_entity_poly.type
_entity_poly.pdbx_seq_one_letter_code
_entity_poly.pdbx_strand_id
1 'polypeptide(L)'
;MSRVRFARAVALLLCLAACAAAQDERHATAPDPKPSQTFQKAAETPAAAPRAFEFELSGFSYHVSANGNGRRENGGPVRRFNLRLESGEEISHVYFSKHGSDLLLVCEVAYGDGGSGFVARLEQPSMRARWKQRVPAYDIKALREGDSLYLAARGFVGRLDLRKGVYVWKHGDLFETRGGQAFFESFEVPEVAGDTVSFREAAVSQRPAKTIRVNRKTGKITGTE
;
A
#
# COMPACT_ATOMS: atom_id res chain seq x y z
N MET A 1 -32.46 61.76 -33.84
CA MET A 1 -32.45 61.23 -32.45
C MET A 1 -31.67 59.91 -32.43
N SER A 2 -30.80 59.76 -31.42
CA SER A 2 -29.53 59.02 -31.47
C SER A 2 -29.62 57.52 -31.15
N ARG A 3 -28.87 56.70 -31.92
CA ARG A 3 -28.73 55.23 -31.87
C ARG A 3 -28.02 54.68 -30.60
N VAL A 4 -27.69 55.53 -29.63
CA VAL A 4 -26.81 55.16 -28.50
C VAL A 4 -27.56 54.60 -27.28
N ARG A 5 -28.90 54.67 -27.23
CA ARG A 5 -29.66 54.27 -26.03
C ARG A 5 -30.18 52.82 -26.00
N PHE A 6 -30.13 52.07 -27.12
CA PHE A 6 -30.63 50.69 -27.16
C PHE A 6 -29.60 49.61 -26.79
N ALA A 7 -28.29 49.95 -26.81
CA ALA A 7 -27.22 48.97 -26.58
C ALA A 7 -26.96 48.64 -25.10
N ARG A 8 -27.53 49.40 -24.15
CA ARG A 8 -27.27 49.20 -22.71
C ARG A 8 -28.24 48.27 -22.00
N ALA A 9 -29.40 47.95 -22.60
CA ALA A 9 -30.40 47.09 -21.96
C ALA A 9 -30.19 45.58 -22.21
N VAL A 10 -29.50 45.20 -23.29
CA VAL A 10 -29.29 43.78 -23.65
C VAL A 10 -28.07 43.17 -22.95
N ALA A 11 -27.08 43.99 -22.59
CA ALA A 11 -25.86 43.51 -21.92
C ALA A 11 -26.07 43.09 -20.45
N LEU A 12 -27.13 43.54 -19.79
CA LEU A 12 -27.39 43.18 -18.38
C LEU A 12 -28.15 41.86 -18.20
N LEU A 13 -28.85 41.37 -19.24
CA LEU A 13 -29.64 40.14 -19.19
C LEU A 13 -28.81 38.87 -19.50
N LEU A 14 -27.66 39.00 -20.16
CA LEU A 14 -26.75 37.89 -20.45
C LEU A 14 -25.77 37.55 -19.32
N CYS A 15 -25.59 38.44 -18.33
CA CYS A 15 -24.72 38.18 -17.17
C CYS A 15 -25.41 37.43 -16.02
N LEU A 16 -26.74 37.31 -16.01
CA LEU A 16 -27.47 36.61 -14.95
C LEU A 16 -27.80 35.13 -15.28
N ALA A 17 -27.69 34.71 -16.54
CA ALA A 17 -27.87 33.30 -16.92
C ALA A 17 -26.58 32.45 -16.74
N ALA A 18 -25.41 33.09 -16.64
CA ALA A 18 -24.13 32.38 -16.47
C ALA A 18 -23.80 32.01 -15.01
N CYS A 19 -24.51 32.55 -14.02
CA CYS A 19 -24.27 32.21 -12.61
C CYS A 19 -25.03 30.96 -12.12
N ALA A 20 -26.10 30.54 -12.81
CA ALA A 20 -26.90 29.39 -12.38
C ALA A 20 -26.29 28.03 -12.80
N ALA A 21 -25.51 27.98 -13.88
CA ALA A 21 -24.89 26.73 -14.35
C ALA A 21 -23.60 26.34 -13.59
N ALA A 22 -23.08 27.20 -12.71
CA ALA A 22 -21.84 26.96 -11.96
C ALA A 22 -22.07 26.40 -10.55
N GLN A 23 -23.32 26.16 -10.14
CA GLN A 23 -23.63 25.62 -8.79
C GLN A 23 -23.99 24.13 -8.78
N ASP A 24 -24.12 23.49 -9.95
CA ASP A 24 -24.58 22.09 -10.03
C ASP A 24 -23.45 21.04 -10.00
N GLU A 25 -22.18 21.45 -9.87
CA GLU A 25 -21.05 20.52 -9.72
C GLU A 25 -20.68 20.21 -8.26
N ARG A 26 -21.37 20.79 -7.26
CA ARG A 26 -21.04 20.56 -5.84
C ARG A 26 -21.69 19.32 -5.20
N HIS A 27 -22.45 18.56 -5.97
CA HIS A 27 -23.00 17.27 -5.54
C HIS A 27 -22.59 16.12 -6.46
N ALA A 28 -21.35 16.14 -6.95
CA ALA A 28 -20.69 14.90 -7.31
C ALA A 28 -20.57 14.05 -6.03
N THR A 29 -21.51 13.11 -5.85
CA THR A 29 -21.47 12.08 -4.83
C THR A 29 -20.06 11.51 -4.80
N ALA A 30 -19.41 11.54 -3.63
CA ALA A 30 -18.07 11.02 -3.50
C ALA A 30 -18.05 9.59 -4.07
N PRO A 31 -17.11 9.25 -4.96
CA PRO A 31 -17.08 7.92 -5.56
C PRO A 31 -17.07 6.87 -4.46
N ASP A 32 -17.86 5.80 -4.65
CA ASP A 32 -17.98 4.73 -3.67
C ASP A 32 -16.59 4.26 -3.19
N PRO A 33 -16.41 4.03 -1.88
CA PRO A 33 -15.15 3.56 -1.36
C PRO A 33 -14.78 2.25 -2.06
N LYS A 34 -13.59 2.23 -2.68
CA LYS A 34 -13.08 1.02 -3.31
C LYS A 34 -12.91 -0.05 -2.23
N PRO A 35 -13.26 -1.33 -2.49
CA PRO A 35 -13.11 -2.38 -1.50
C PRO A 35 -11.65 -2.52 -1.11
N SER A 36 -11.41 -2.58 0.20
CA SER A 36 -10.10 -2.84 0.76
C SER A 36 -9.81 -4.34 0.76
N GLN A 37 -8.54 -4.72 0.59
CA GLN A 37 -8.09 -6.10 0.57
C GLN A 37 -6.82 -6.28 1.38
N THR A 38 -6.79 -7.30 2.21
CA THR A 38 -5.61 -7.73 2.95
C THR A 38 -4.76 -8.69 2.11
N PHE A 39 -3.52 -8.89 2.52
CA PHE A 39 -2.64 -9.88 1.92
C PHE A 39 -2.78 -11.22 2.64
N GLN A 40 -2.69 -12.30 1.87
CA GLN A 40 -2.67 -13.66 2.41
C GLN A 40 -1.22 -14.05 2.70
N LYS A 41 -0.98 -14.73 3.81
CA LYS A 41 0.35 -15.28 4.12
C LYS A 41 0.55 -16.58 3.33
N ALA A 42 1.69 -16.71 2.65
CA ALA A 42 2.07 -17.94 1.99
C ALA A 42 2.38 -19.04 3.01
N ALA A 43 2.11 -20.30 2.66
CA ALA A 43 2.49 -21.44 3.48
C ALA A 43 4.01 -21.62 3.44
N GLU A 44 4.63 -21.83 4.60
CA GLU A 44 6.05 -22.12 4.68
C GLU A 44 6.28 -23.63 4.56
N THR A 45 7.29 -24.04 3.79
CA THR A 45 7.67 -25.45 3.70
C THR A 45 8.17 -25.98 5.05
N PRO A 46 7.97 -27.28 5.36
CA PRO A 46 8.44 -27.87 6.60
C PRO A 46 9.95 -27.67 6.84
N ALA A 47 10.34 -27.54 8.11
CA ALA A 47 11.72 -27.23 8.53
C ALA A 47 12.81 -28.21 8.04
N ALA A 48 12.42 -29.42 7.60
CA ALA A 48 13.34 -30.42 7.04
C ALA A 48 13.76 -30.14 5.58
N ALA A 49 13.15 -29.14 4.91
CA ALA A 49 13.46 -28.73 3.55
C ALA A 49 14.09 -27.33 3.51
N PRO A 50 14.82 -26.96 2.44
CA PRO A 50 15.24 -25.59 2.24
C PRO A 50 14.04 -24.64 2.33
N ARG A 51 14.16 -23.58 3.13
CA ARG A 51 13.06 -22.66 3.41
C ARG A 51 12.47 -22.08 2.12
N ALA A 52 11.18 -22.30 1.93
CA ALA A 52 10.43 -21.79 0.81
C ALA A 52 8.98 -21.47 1.21
N PHE A 53 8.32 -20.70 0.35
CA PHE A 53 6.98 -20.19 0.55
C PHE A 53 6.10 -20.55 -0.64
N GLU A 54 4.98 -21.20 -0.37
CA GLU A 54 4.06 -21.73 -1.36
C GLU A 54 2.67 -21.09 -1.23
N PHE A 55 2.05 -20.77 -2.36
CA PHE A 55 0.70 -20.22 -2.39
C PHE A 55 0.05 -20.41 -3.76
N GLU A 56 -1.28 -20.27 -3.79
CA GLU A 56 -2.06 -20.31 -5.02
C GLU A 56 -2.70 -18.97 -5.30
N LEU A 57 -2.68 -18.55 -6.58
CA LEU A 57 -3.37 -17.35 -7.01
C LEU A 57 -3.86 -17.48 -8.44
N SER A 58 -5.17 -17.25 -8.65
CA SER A 58 -5.80 -17.29 -9.99
C SER A 58 -5.54 -18.60 -10.75
N GLY A 59 -5.54 -19.75 -10.07
CA GLY A 59 -5.34 -21.08 -10.68
C GLY A 59 -3.88 -21.42 -11.01
N PHE A 60 -2.92 -20.67 -10.46
CA PHE A 60 -1.49 -21.00 -10.55
C PHE A 60 -0.92 -21.25 -9.15
N SER A 61 -0.04 -22.24 -9.06
CA SER A 61 0.77 -22.51 -7.89
C SER A 61 2.08 -21.73 -8.00
N TYR A 62 2.48 -21.12 -6.89
CA TYR A 62 3.70 -20.34 -6.77
C TYR A 62 4.58 -20.95 -5.69
N HIS A 63 5.88 -20.95 -5.95
CA HIS A 63 6.90 -21.34 -4.98
C HIS A 63 8.00 -20.28 -4.98
N VAL A 64 8.33 -19.73 -3.82
CA VAL A 64 9.37 -18.71 -3.62
C VAL A 64 10.36 -19.23 -2.59
N SER A 65 11.60 -19.48 -2.98
CA SER A 65 12.67 -19.87 -2.07
C SER A 65 13.15 -18.68 -1.23
N ALA A 66 13.75 -18.96 -0.07
CA ALA A 66 14.31 -17.93 0.82
C ALA A 66 15.34 -17.00 0.13
N ASN A 67 16.08 -17.49 -0.88
CA ASN A 67 17.01 -16.68 -1.67
C ASN A 67 16.34 -15.82 -2.77
N GLY A 68 15.02 -15.76 -2.81
CA GLY A 68 14.25 -14.94 -3.73
C GLY A 68 14.08 -15.52 -5.14
N ASN A 69 14.56 -16.74 -5.41
CA ASN A 69 14.19 -17.46 -6.62
C ASN A 69 12.75 -17.95 -6.51
N GLY A 70 11.97 -17.80 -7.57
CA GLY A 70 10.60 -18.25 -7.60
C GLY A 70 10.20 -18.92 -8.90
N ARG A 71 9.13 -19.69 -8.83
CA ARG A 71 8.49 -20.34 -9.98
C ARG A 71 6.97 -20.22 -9.88
N ARG A 72 6.33 -20.24 -11.04
CA ARG A 72 4.87 -20.28 -11.25
C ARG A 72 4.53 -21.42 -12.20
N GLU A 73 3.52 -22.21 -11.86
CA GLU A 73 3.06 -23.36 -12.63
C GLU A 73 1.54 -23.59 -12.50
N ASN A 74 0.97 -24.31 -13.47
CA ASN A 74 -0.46 -24.70 -13.50
C ASN A 74 -0.66 -25.99 -14.32
N GLY A 75 0.33 -26.89 -14.30
CA GLY A 75 0.39 -28.07 -15.19
C GLY A 75 0.97 -27.81 -16.58
N GLY A 76 1.22 -26.54 -16.95
CA GLY A 76 1.93 -26.14 -18.17
C GLY A 76 3.41 -25.80 -17.96
N PRO A 77 4.03 -25.03 -18.89
CA PRO A 77 5.42 -24.61 -18.77
C PRO A 77 5.69 -23.78 -17.51
N VAL A 78 6.70 -24.16 -16.75
CA VAL A 78 7.14 -23.46 -15.55
C VAL A 78 7.73 -22.10 -15.90
N ARG A 79 7.23 -21.03 -15.27
CA ARG A 79 7.80 -19.68 -15.40
C ARG A 79 8.61 -19.35 -14.16
N ARG A 80 9.91 -19.08 -14.34
CA ARG A 80 10.83 -18.72 -13.26
C ARG A 80 10.95 -17.21 -13.14
N PHE A 81 11.19 -16.73 -11.93
CA PHE A 81 11.51 -15.34 -11.62
C PHE A 81 12.50 -15.26 -10.48
N ASN A 82 13.08 -14.08 -10.27
CA ASN A 82 14.00 -13.81 -9.19
C ASN A 82 13.70 -12.41 -8.62
N LEU A 83 13.56 -12.31 -7.29
CA LEU A 83 13.22 -11.08 -6.56
C LEU A 83 14.44 -10.16 -6.31
N ARG A 84 15.64 -10.61 -6.73
CA ARG A 84 16.91 -9.90 -6.69
C ARG A 84 17.20 -9.34 -5.31
N LEU A 85 17.36 -10.24 -4.34
CA LEU A 85 17.71 -9.87 -2.96
C LEU A 85 19.10 -9.23 -2.93
N GLU A 86 19.34 -8.39 -1.93
CA GLU A 86 20.68 -7.90 -1.63
C GLU A 86 21.53 -9.03 -1.05
N SER A 87 22.86 -8.90 -1.13
CA SER A 87 23.77 -9.94 -0.65
C SER A 87 23.56 -10.17 0.86
N GLY A 88 23.32 -11.42 1.25
CA GLY A 88 23.11 -11.81 2.65
C GLY A 88 21.66 -11.65 3.15
N GLU A 89 20.74 -11.15 2.33
CA GLU A 89 19.32 -11.15 2.66
C GLU A 89 18.69 -12.53 2.42
N GLU A 90 17.84 -12.96 3.34
CA GLU A 90 16.98 -14.14 3.18
C GLU A 90 15.54 -13.79 3.48
N ILE A 91 14.60 -14.25 2.65
CA ILE A 91 13.17 -14.05 2.87
C ILE A 91 12.72 -14.88 4.07
N SER A 92 12.11 -14.20 5.03
CA SER A 92 11.53 -14.81 6.23
C SER A 92 10.02 -14.99 6.16
N HIS A 93 9.32 -14.13 5.41
CA HIS A 93 7.89 -14.27 5.16
C HIS A 93 7.51 -13.75 3.79
N VAL A 94 6.50 -14.38 3.19
CA VAL A 94 5.87 -13.92 1.94
C VAL A 94 4.38 -13.75 2.18
N TYR A 95 3.88 -12.58 1.80
CA TYR A 95 2.45 -12.30 1.71
C TYR A 95 2.11 -11.92 0.27
N PHE A 96 0.93 -12.33 -0.20
CA PHE A 96 0.54 -12.18 -1.60
C PHE A 96 -0.88 -11.61 -1.75
N SER A 97 -1.10 -10.92 -2.87
CA SER A 97 -2.40 -10.45 -3.30
C SER A 97 -2.43 -10.26 -4.83
N LYS A 98 -3.63 -10.16 -5.39
CA LYS A 98 -3.84 -9.82 -6.80
C LYS A 98 -4.00 -8.32 -6.98
N HIS A 99 -3.39 -7.77 -8.03
CA HIS A 99 -3.61 -6.38 -8.45
C HIS A 99 -3.79 -6.29 -9.97
N GLY A 100 -5.04 -6.18 -10.41
CA GLY A 100 -5.38 -6.38 -11.82
C GLY A 100 -5.03 -7.80 -12.25
N SER A 101 -4.25 -7.95 -13.32
CA SER A 101 -3.68 -9.24 -13.76
C SER A 101 -2.37 -9.60 -13.07
N ASP A 102 -1.79 -8.69 -12.29
CA ASP A 102 -0.43 -8.84 -11.77
C ASP A 102 -0.43 -9.49 -10.38
N LEU A 103 0.68 -10.15 -10.06
CA LEU A 103 0.96 -10.63 -8.70
C LEU A 103 1.59 -9.50 -7.90
N LEU A 104 1.08 -9.26 -6.70
CA LEU A 104 1.71 -8.39 -5.70
C LEU A 104 2.24 -9.23 -4.56
N LEU A 105 3.50 -8.99 -4.18
CA LEU A 105 4.18 -9.64 -3.07
C LEU A 105 4.61 -8.59 -2.05
N VAL A 106 4.42 -8.89 -0.77
CA VAL A 106 5.07 -8.23 0.35
C VAL A 106 5.98 -9.28 0.98
N CYS A 107 7.27 -9.00 1.03
CA CYS A 107 8.26 -9.92 1.56
C CYS A 107 8.96 -9.28 2.75
N GLU A 108 9.10 -10.03 3.83
CA GLU A 108 10.01 -9.70 4.92
C GLU A 108 11.33 -10.42 4.67
N VAL A 109 12.43 -9.74 4.95
CA VAL A 109 13.78 -10.28 4.81
C VAL A 109 14.54 -10.11 6.13
N ALA A 110 15.30 -11.13 6.48
CA ALA A 110 16.26 -11.10 7.57
C ALA A 110 17.65 -10.75 7.02
N TYR A 111 18.40 -9.94 7.78
CA TYR A 111 19.81 -9.64 7.53
C TYR A 111 20.54 -9.53 8.87
N GLY A 112 21.29 -10.55 9.24
CA GLY A 112 21.94 -10.62 10.56
C GLY A 112 20.92 -10.58 11.70
N ASP A 113 21.07 -9.62 12.61
CA ASP A 113 20.14 -9.33 13.72
C ASP A 113 19.04 -8.32 13.35
N GLY A 114 19.10 -7.74 12.14
CA GLY A 114 18.13 -6.79 11.62
C GLY A 114 17.05 -7.43 10.73
N GLY A 115 15.92 -6.73 10.60
CA GLY A 115 14.85 -7.08 9.68
C GLY A 115 14.50 -5.92 8.74
N SER A 116 14.18 -6.23 7.49
CA SER A 116 13.58 -5.26 6.57
C SER A 116 12.55 -5.97 5.68
N GLY A 117 12.06 -5.30 4.63
CA GLY A 117 11.23 -5.96 3.65
C GLY A 117 11.14 -5.20 2.34
N PHE A 118 10.31 -5.70 1.45
CA PHE A 118 10.01 -5.03 0.19
C PHE A 118 8.63 -5.42 -0.32
N VAL A 119 8.10 -4.56 -1.19
CA VAL A 119 6.93 -4.86 -2.01
C VAL A 119 7.40 -5.04 -3.45
N ALA A 120 6.93 -6.09 -4.11
CA ALA A 120 7.21 -6.33 -5.53
C ALA A 120 5.90 -6.54 -6.30
N ARG A 121 5.85 -6.00 -7.52
CA ARG A 121 4.78 -6.26 -8.47
C ARG A 121 5.35 -7.00 -9.67
N LEU A 122 4.84 -8.20 -9.92
CA LEU A 122 5.24 -9.04 -11.04
C LEU A 122 4.12 -9.10 -12.07
N GLU A 123 4.46 -8.80 -13.32
CA GLU A 123 3.55 -8.97 -14.45
C GLU A 123 3.23 -10.45 -14.65
N GLN A 124 1.98 -10.75 -15.01
CA GLN A 124 1.60 -12.05 -15.54
C GLN A 124 1.28 -11.97 -17.04
N PRO A 125 1.62 -13.00 -17.85
CA PRO A 125 2.18 -14.29 -17.44
C PRO A 125 3.72 -14.34 -17.39
N SER A 126 4.40 -13.27 -17.81
CA SER A 126 5.86 -13.26 -18.00
C SER A 126 6.67 -13.42 -16.71
N MET A 127 6.07 -13.10 -15.55
CA MET A 127 6.71 -13.02 -14.25
C MET A 127 7.86 -12.00 -14.17
N ARG A 128 7.92 -11.04 -15.11
CA ARG A 128 8.86 -9.91 -15.02
C ARG A 128 8.44 -8.97 -13.89
N ALA A 129 9.41 -8.54 -13.09
CA ALA A 129 9.19 -7.45 -12.15
C ALA A 129 8.85 -6.16 -12.89
N ARG A 130 7.69 -5.57 -12.57
CA ARG A 130 7.37 -4.20 -12.96
C ARG A 130 8.13 -3.21 -12.10
N TRP A 131 8.21 -3.49 -10.79
CA TRP A 131 8.99 -2.72 -9.82
C TRP A 131 9.19 -3.53 -8.53
N LYS A 132 10.17 -3.10 -7.73
CA LYS A 132 10.43 -3.54 -6.35
C LYS A 132 10.69 -2.30 -5.49
N GLN A 133 10.00 -2.16 -4.38
CA GLN A 133 10.14 -1.03 -3.46
C GLN A 133 10.51 -1.54 -2.07
N ARG A 134 11.64 -1.04 -1.54
CA ARG A 134 12.09 -1.35 -0.18
C ARG A 134 11.14 -0.78 0.87
N VAL A 135 10.92 -1.56 1.92
CA VAL A 135 10.28 -1.18 3.19
C VAL A 135 11.37 -1.24 4.25
N PRO A 136 11.78 -0.10 4.83
CA PRO A 136 12.93 -0.04 5.76
C PRO A 136 12.56 -0.53 7.17
N ALA A 137 11.76 -1.58 7.28
CA ALA A 137 11.25 -2.14 8.53
C ALA A 137 10.74 -3.58 8.30
N TYR A 138 10.51 -4.31 9.38
CA TYR A 138 9.97 -5.67 9.40
C TYR A 138 8.65 -5.74 10.21
N ASP A 139 8.04 -6.92 10.28
CA ASP A 139 6.68 -7.13 10.80
C ASP A 139 5.64 -6.30 10.04
N ILE A 140 5.61 -6.52 8.72
CA ILE A 140 4.87 -5.68 7.79
C ILE A 140 3.40 -6.10 7.77
N LYS A 141 2.51 -5.16 8.08
CA LYS A 141 1.08 -5.24 7.78
C LYS A 141 0.74 -4.39 6.56
N ALA A 142 -0.19 -4.88 5.76
CA ALA A 142 -0.50 -4.32 4.47
C ALA A 142 -2.01 -4.31 4.19
N LEU A 143 -2.53 -3.16 3.78
CA LEU A 143 -3.90 -3.00 3.29
C LEU A 143 -3.89 -2.37 1.90
N ARG A 144 -4.50 -3.03 0.92
CA ARG A 144 -4.66 -2.49 -0.43
C ARG A 144 -6.05 -1.87 -0.61
N GLU A 145 -6.11 -0.68 -1.17
CA GLU A 145 -7.37 -0.05 -1.62
C GLU A 145 -7.17 0.56 -3.01
N GLY A 146 -7.77 -0.07 -4.03
CA GLY A 146 -7.50 0.28 -5.43
C GLY A 146 -6.01 0.18 -5.78
N ASP A 147 -5.44 1.31 -6.25
CA ASP A 147 -4.01 1.47 -6.59
C ASP A 147 -3.15 1.97 -5.42
N SER A 148 -3.71 2.07 -4.22
CA SER A 148 -2.96 2.45 -3.01
C SER A 148 -2.68 1.23 -2.16
N LEU A 149 -1.46 1.12 -1.67
CA LEU A 149 -1.07 0.15 -0.66
C LEU A 149 -0.61 0.89 0.59
N TYR A 150 -1.34 0.70 1.68
CA TYR A 150 -0.99 1.19 2.99
C TYR A 150 -0.16 0.14 3.71
N LEU A 151 1.01 0.55 4.20
CA LEU A 151 1.97 -0.29 4.87
C LEU A 151 2.17 0.21 6.30
N ALA A 152 2.22 -0.72 7.24
CA ALA A 152 2.64 -0.49 8.62
C ALA A 152 3.70 -1.53 8.96
N ALA A 153 4.73 -1.13 9.65
CA ALA A 153 5.83 -1.98 10.08
C ALA A 153 6.50 -1.33 11.30
N ARG A 154 7.38 -2.05 12.01
CA ARG A 154 8.04 -1.48 13.19
C ARG A 154 8.73 -0.15 12.88
N GLY A 155 8.28 0.93 13.51
CA GLY A 155 8.81 2.28 13.30
C GLY A 155 8.47 2.93 11.95
N PHE A 156 7.57 2.34 11.14
CA PHE A 156 7.30 2.79 9.77
C PHE A 156 5.81 2.70 9.41
N VAL A 157 5.28 3.77 8.80
CA VAL A 157 4.00 3.71 8.08
C VAL A 157 4.11 4.42 6.74
N GLY A 158 3.35 3.99 5.74
CA GLY A 158 3.42 4.62 4.42
C GLY A 158 2.27 4.27 3.50
N ARG A 159 2.17 5.06 2.42
CA ARG A 159 1.29 4.79 1.28
C ARG A 159 2.12 4.68 0.02
N LEU A 160 2.02 3.53 -0.63
CA LEU A 160 2.67 3.20 -1.89
C LEU A 160 1.67 3.31 -3.04
N ASP A 161 2.06 3.97 -4.14
CA ASP A 161 1.34 3.92 -5.42
C ASP A 161 1.69 2.61 -6.14
N LEU A 162 0.70 1.74 -6.34
CA LEU A 162 0.90 0.42 -6.94
C LEU A 162 1.13 0.45 -8.46
N ARG A 163 0.81 1.54 -9.14
CA ARG A 163 1.08 1.71 -10.57
C ARG A 163 2.57 1.97 -10.78
N LYS A 164 3.13 2.88 -9.99
CA LYS A 164 4.51 3.36 -10.14
C LYS A 164 5.51 2.65 -9.24
N GLY A 165 5.06 2.02 -8.16
CA GLY A 165 5.94 1.42 -7.16
C GLY A 165 6.70 2.44 -6.32
N VAL A 166 6.14 3.65 -6.14
CA VAL A 166 6.78 4.74 -5.38
C VAL A 166 5.91 5.20 -4.22
N TYR A 167 6.52 5.60 -3.12
CA TYR A 167 5.78 6.14 -1.98
C TYR A 167 5.13 7.47 -2.37
N VAL A 168 3.82 7.58 -2.13
CA VAL A 168 3.09 8.86 -2.17
C VAL A 168 3.46 9.67 -0.93
N TRP A 169 3.53 9.00 0.22
CA TRP A 169 4.04 9.52 1.48
C TRP A 169 4.52 8.35 2.35
N LYS A 170 5.42 8.65 3.28
CA LYS A 170 5.91 7.71 4.30
C LYS A 170 6.38 8.47 5.53
N HIS A 171 6.28 7.81 6.67
CA HIS A 171 6.83 8.24 7.95
C HIS A 171 7.72 7.12 8.47
N GLY A 172 9.00 7.44 8.66
CA GLY A 172 9.96 6.57 9.36
C GLY A 172 10.16 7.05 10.78
N ASP A 173 11.08 6.40 11.50
CA ASP A 173 11.56 6.80 12.82
C ASP A 173 10.45 6.96 13.87
N LEU A 174 9.31 6.28 13.68
CA LEU A 174 8.22 6.23 14.65
C LEU A 174 8.59 5.41 15.91
N PHE A 175 9.81 4.87 15.92
CA PHE A 175 10.45 4.23 17.05
C PHE A 175 11.18 5.24 17.95
N GLU A 176 11.36 6.50 17.54
CA GLU A 176 12.13 7.48 18.31
C GLU A 176 11.51 7.73 19.70
N THR A 177 12.38 7.54 20.69
CA THR A 177 12.12 7.53 22.12
C THR A 177 11.93 8.95 22.65
N ARG A 178 10.68 9.37 22.86
CA ARG A 178 10.44 10.45 23.83
C ARG A 178 10.53 9.84 25.24
N GLY A 179 11.62 10.13 25.94
CA GLY A 179 11.81 9.68 27.34
C GLY A 179 12.12 8.18 27.49
N GLY A 180 12.72 7.52 26.49
CA GLY A 180 13.21 6.14 26.62
C GLY A 180 12.22 5.02 26.30
N GLN A 181 11.01 5.32 25.81
CA GLN A 181 10.07 4.30 25.28
C GLN A 181 9.83 4.43 23.78
N ALA A 182 9.92 3.31 23.06
CA ALA A 182 9.53 3.20 21.67
C ALA A 182 8.05 3.58 21.50
N PHE A 183 7.72 4.42 20.52
CA PHE A 183 6.35 4.90 20.37
C PHE A 183 5.42 3.85 19.75
N PHE A 184 5.92 3.05 18.80
CA PHE A 184 5.21 1.93 18.15
C PHE A 184 6.12 0.72 17.92
N GLU A 185 5.76 -0.45 18.47
CA GLU A 185 6.57 -1.68 18.33
C GLU A 185 6.11 -2.58 17.17
N SER A 186 4.82 -2.70 16.98
CA SER A 186 4.17 -3.51 15.94
C SER A 186 2.80 -2.93 15.62
N PHE A 187 2.24 -3.28 14.47
CA PHE A 187 0.97 -2.73 14.03
C PHE A 187 -0.05 -3.83 13.72
N GLU A 188 -1.33 -3.48 13.87
CA GLU A 188 -2.44 -4.19 13.24
C GLU A 188 -2.48 -3.84 11.74
N VAL A 189 -3.36 -4.51 10.99
CA VAL A 189 -3.61 -4.16 9.59
C VAL A 189 -4.15 -2.72 9.53
N PRO A 190 -3.63 -1.85 8.63
CA PRO A 190 -4.15 -0.49 8.50
C PRO A 190 -5.64 -0.47 8.18
N GLU A 191 -6.34 0.57 8.63
CA GLU A 191 -7.76 0.78 8.35
C GLU A 191 -7.97 2.10 7.61
N VAL A 192 -8.89 2.12 6.64
CA VAL A 192 -9.22 3.33 5.86
C VAL A 192 -10.66 3.72 6.13
N ALA A 193 -10.87 4.97 6.54
CA ALA A 193 -12.18 5.55 6.76
C ALA A 193 -12.21 6.98 6.19
N GLY A 194 -12.93 7.17 5.09
CA GLY A 194 -12.99 8.44 4.37
C GLY A 194 -11.61 8.93 3.92
N ASP A 195 -11.21 10.10 4.41
CA ASP A 195 -9.91 10.73 4.11
C ASP A 195 -8.81 10.37 5.13
N THR A 196 -9.09 9.46 6.06
CA THR A 196 -8.16 9.05 7.12
C THR A 196 -7.72 7.59 6.94
N VAL A 197 -6.45 7.34 7.19
CA VAL A 197 -5.89 6.00 7.42
C VAL A 197 -5.46 5.92 8.87
N SER A 198 -5.90 4.89 9.56
CA SER A 198 -5.54 4.59 10.94
C SER A 198 -4.52 3.45 10.97
N PHE A 199 -3.45 3.67 11.71
CA PHE A 199 -2.40 2.70 11.98
C PHE A 199 -2.40 2.43 13.48
N ARG A 200 -3.09 1.37 13.87
CA ARG A 200 -3.21 0.96 15.27
C ARG A 200 -2.06 0.03 15.63
N GLU A 201 -1.48 0.28 16.78
CA GLU A 201 -0.47 -0.59 17.36
C GLU A 201 -1.11 -1.93 17.73
N ALA A 202 -0.41 -3.04 17.45
CA ALA A 202 -0.85 -4.31 18.01
C ALA A 202 -0.66 -4.29 19.53
N ALA A 203 -1.47 -5.05 20.25
CA ALA A 203 -1.41 -5.09 21.70
C ALA A 203 0.01 -5.46 22.18
N VAL A 204 0.64 -4.53 22.91
CA VAL A 204 1.94 -4.73 23.58
C VAL A 204 1.74 -4.80 25.09
N SER A 205 2.50 -5.69 25.73
CA SER A 205 2.51 -5.78 27.18
C SER A 205 2.93 -4.45 27.79
N GLN A 206 2.33 -4.08 28.94
CA GLN A 206 2.73 -2.94 29.78
C GLN A 206 2.28 -1.53 29.34
N ARG A 207 1.53 -1.35 28.25
CA ARG A 207 0.87 -0.06 27.96
C ARG A 207 -0.35 -0.19 27.02
N PRO A 208 -1.28 0.79 27.02
CA PRO A 208 -2.33 0.85 26.02
C PRO A 208 -1.77 0.92 24.59
N ALA A 209 -2.46 0.26 23.66
CA ALA A 209 -2.16 0.34 22.24
C ALA A 209 -2.45 1.74 21.72
N LYS A 210 -1.52 2.29 20.95
CA LYS A 210 -1.64 3.62 20.36
C LYS A 210 -2.18 3.56 18.93
N THR A 211 -2.63 4.68 18.39
CA THR A 211 -3.06 4.81 17.00
C THR A 211 -2.50 6.09 16.38
N ILE A 212 -1.85 5.97 15.23
CA ILE A 212 -1.55 7.13 14.37
C ILE A 212 -2.65 7.26 13.33
N ARG A 213 -3.19 8.48 13.18
CA ARG A 213 -4.11 8.83 12.10
C ARG A 213 -3.41 9.73 11.08
N VAL A 214 -3.54 9.38 9.82
CA VAL A 214 -2.89 10.07 8.71
C VAL A 214 -3.91 10.45 7.66
N ASN A 215 -3.88 11.69 7.17
CA ASN A 215 -4.67 12.06 6.00
C ASN A 215 -4.17 11.27 4.78
N ARG A 216 -5.05 10.46 4.18
CA ARG A 216 -4.68 9.51 3.11
C ARG A 216 -4.11 10.19 1.86
N LYS A 217 -4.52 11.43 1.58
CA LYS A 217 -4.12 12.20 0.39
C LYS A 217 -2.79 12.89 0.61
N THR A 218 -2.64 13.63 1.72
CA THR A 218 -1.49 14.50 1.97
C THR A 218 -0.37 13.83 2.75
N GLY A 219 -0.65 12.73 3.45
CA GLY A 219 0.30 12.11 4.37
C GLY A 219 0.48 12.88 5.68
N LYS A 220 -0.27 13.96 5.92
CA LYS A 220 -0.19 14.71 7.18
C LYS A 220 -0.71 13.85 8.33
N ILE A 221 0.06 13.73 9.41
CA ILE A 221 -0.42 13.13 10.68
C ILE A 221 -1.46 14.08 11.28
N THR A 222 -2.65 13.57 11.53
CA THR A 222 -3.80 14.33 12.07
C THR A 222 -4.07 14.03 13.53
N GLY A 223 -3.51 12.96 14.08
CA GLY A 223 -3.59 12.64 15.49
C GLY A 223 -2.74 11.43 15.88
N THR A 224 -2.35 11.39 17.15
CA THR A 224 -1.71 10.26 17.81
C THR A 224 -2.37 10.08 19.16
N GLU A 225 -2.99 8.93 19.39
CA GLU A 225 -3.65 8.55 20.65
C GLU A 225 -3.00 7.31 21.24
#